data_AF-A0A962QGM9-F1
#
_entry.id   AF-A0A962QGM9-F1
#
_cell.length_a   1.000
_cell.length_b   1.000
_cell.length_c   1.000
_cell.angle_alpha   90.00
_cell.angle_beta   90.00
_cell.angle_gamma   90.00
#
_symmetry.space_group_name_H-M   'P 1'
#
loop_
_entity.id
_entity.type
_entity.pdbx_description
1 polymer ?
#
loop_
_entity_poly.entity_id
_entity_poly.type
_entity_poly.pdbx_seq_one_letter_code
_entity_poly.pdbx_strand_id
1 'polypeptide(L)' 'MATLAPDSASLKAAQKLLSSRNWPLLGSNEQALWGHCLGSGSKPYLVRIELDEPAFKCSCPSRKFPCKHAL' A
#
# COMPACT_ATOMS: atom_id res chain seq x y z
N MET A 1 -12.28 -14.98 0.72
CA MET A 1 -12.12 -14.21 1.98
C MET A 1 -11.10 -13.11 1.74
N ALA A 2 -11.53 -11.90 1.39
CA ALA A 2 -10.63 -10.76 1.24
C ALA A 2 -11.44 -9.49 1.55
N THR A 3 -11.26 -8.92 2.75
CA THR A 3 -11.76 -7.57 3.02
C THR A 3 -10.80 -6.79 3.89
N LEU A 4 -9.55 -6.69 3.44
CA LEU A 4 -8.63 -5.68 3.96
C LEU A 4 -9.00 -4.28 3.45
N ALA A 5 -9.83 -4.16 2.40
CA ALA A 5 -10.26 -2.88 1.84
C ALA A 5 -11.41 -2.25 2.64
N PRO A 6 -11.23 -1.06 3.25
CA PRO A 6 -12.28 -0.38 3.99
C PRO A 6 -13.43 0.12 3.09
N ASP A 7 -13.19 0.30 1.78
CA ASP A 7 -14.21 0.75 0.82
C ASP A 7 -13.90 0.28 -0.60
N SER A 8 -14.93 0.07 -1.43
CA SER A 8 -14.79 -0.33 -2.85
C SER A 8 -14.01 0.67 -3.70
N ALA A 9 -14.04 1.96 -3.35
CA ALA A 9 -13.26 3.01 -4.00
C ALA A 9 -11.75 2.85 -3.74
N SER A 10 -11.38 2.45 -2.53
CA SER A 10 -9.99 2.18 -2.15
C SER A 10 -9.45 0.95 -2.89
N LEU A 11 -10.30 -0.06 -3.12
CA LEU A 11 -9.98 -1.26 -3.89
C LEU A 11 -9.71 -0.94 -5.37
N LYS A 12 -10.57 -0.15 -6.03
CA LYS A 12 -10.34 0.31 -7.41
C LYS A 12 -9.07 1.14 -7.54
N ALA A 13 -8.72 1.93 -6.53
CA ALA A 13 -7.50 2.71 -6.51
C ALA A 13 -6.26 1.82 -6.31
N ALA A 14 -6.33 0.83 -5.42
CA ALA A 14 -5.28 -0.17 -5.20
C ALA A 14 -5.00 -0.98 -6.48
N GLN A 15 -6.04 -1.36 -7.23
CA GLN A 15 -5.88 -2.05 -8.51
C GLN A 15 -5.04 -1.27 -9.52
N LYS A 16 -5.16 0.06 -9.55
CA LYS A 16 -4.31 0.91 -10.42
C LYS A 16 -2.85 0.91 -9.97
N LEU A 17 -2.59 0.64 -8.69
CA LEU A 17 -1.26 0.54 -8.12
C LEU A 17 -0.64 -0.85 -8.30
N LEU A 18 -1.38 -1.86 -8.77
CA LEU A 18 -0.80 -3.19 -9.07
C LEU A 18 0.23 -3.16 -10.21
N SER A 19 0.26 -2.08 -11.00
CA SER A 19 1.27 -1.92 -12.04
C SER A 19 2.64 -1.66 -11.41
N SER A 20 3.63 -2.50 -11.72
CA SER A 20 5.01 -2.40 -11.22
C SER A 20 5.66 -1.04 -11.51
N ARG A 21 5.17 -0.31 -12.52
CA ARG A 21 5.60 1.05 -12.85
C ARG A 21 5.37 2.05 -11.71
N ASN A 22 4.34 1.82 -10.89
CA ASN A 22 4.02 2.67 -9.75
C ASN A 22 4.85 2.32 -8.51
N TRP A 23 5.65 1.25 -8.58
CA TRP A 23 6.48 0.77 -7.49
C TRP A 23 7.94 0.68 -7.91
N PRO A 24 8.65 1.83 -8.03
CA PRO A 24 10.06 1.86 -8.39
C PRO A 24 10.95 1.07 -7.43
N LEU A 25 10.50 0.85 -6.19
CA LEU A 25 11.18 0.01 -5.22
C LEU A 25 10.16 -0.88 -4.51
N LEU A 26 10.40 -2.19 -4.58
CA LEU A 26 9.66 -3.20 -3.84
C LEU A 26 10.67 -4.07 -3.09
N GLY A 27 10.34 -4.41 -1.86
CA GLY A 27 11.07 -5.34 -1.05
C GLY A 27 10.10 -6.24 -0.29
N SER A 28 10.54 -7.45 -0.03
CA SER A 28 9.76 -8.45 0.70
C SER A 28 10.70 -9.30 1.53
N ASN A 29 10.27 -9.67 2.71
CA ASN A 29 10.86 -10.74 3.50
C ASN A 29 9.74 -11.62 4.08
N GLU A 30 10.13 -12.61 4.89
CA GLU A 30 9.20 -13.57 5.51
C GLU A 30 8.26 -12.91 6.53
N GLN A 31 8.59 -11.70 7.00
CA GLN A 31 7.84 -10.99 8.04
C GLN A 31 6.99 -9.84 7.48
N ALA A 32 7.32 -9.30 6.31
CA ALA A 32 6.79 -8.05 5.82
C ALA A 32 7.03 -7.84 4.32
N LEU A 33 6.12 -7.10 3.70
CA LEU A 33 6.24 -6.52 2.36
C LEU A 33 6.39 -5.00 2.49
N TRP A 34 7.25 -4.38 1.69
CA TRP A 34 7.38 -2.93 1.66
C TRP A 34 7.70 -2.42 0.26
N GLY A 35 7.49 -1.12 0.06
CA GLY A 35 7.84 -0.49 -1.19
C GLY A 35 7.60 1.00 -1.21
N HIS A 36 8.06 1.61 -2.29
CA HIS A 36 7.89 3.02 -2.61
C HIS A 36 6.79 3.13 -3.65
N CYS A 37 5.62 3.62 -3.26
CA CYS A 37 4.51 3.81 -4.16
C CYS A 37 4.52 5.25 -4.72
N LEU A 38 4.60 5.39 -6.04
CA LEU A 38 4.45 6.67 -6.70
C LEU A 38 3.01 7.15 -6.53
N GLY A 39 2.87 8.36 -5.97
CA GLY A 39 1.58 8.97 -5.74
C GLY A 39 1.55 10.41 -6.24
N SER A 40 0.56 11.16 -5.76
CA SER A 40 0.36 12.56 -6.14
C SER A 40 1.40 13.53 -5.57
N GLY A 41 2.30 13.07 -4.70
CA GLY A 41 3.37 13.89 -4.13
C GLY A 41 4.66 13.84 -4.96
N SER A 42 5.55 14.82 -4.77
CA SER A 42 6.88 14.84 -5.42
C SER A 42 7.81 13.72 -4.94
N LYS A 43 7.51 13.07 -3.81
CA LYS A 43 8.25 11.93 -3.27
C LYS A 43 7.33 10.70 -3.24
N PRO A 44 7.85 9.49 -3.55
CA PRO A 44 7.07 8.28 -3.39
C PRO A 44 6.67 8.07 -1.93
N TYR A 45 5.47 7.54 -1.71
CA TYR A 45 4.99 7.15 -0.40
C TYR A 45 5.62 5.83 0.03
N LEU A 46 6.11 5.79 1.26
CA LEU A 46 6.62 4.55 1.85
C LEU A 46 5.43 3.71 2.31
N VAL A 47 5.39 2.45 1.90
CA VAL A 47 4.38 1.48 2.30
C VAL A 47 5.08 0.27 2.91
N ARG A 48 4.56 -0.23 4.03
CA ARG A 48 4.98 -1.47 4.66
C ARG A 48 3.74 -2.21 5.17
N ILE A 49 3.72 -3.52 4.97
CA ILE A 49 2.67 -4.44 5.35
C ILE A 49 3.35 -5.58 6.09
N GLU A 50 3.06 -5.77 7.37
CA GLU A 50 3.53 -6.96 8.07
C GLU A 50 2.68 -8.17 7.63
N LEU A 51 3.34 -9.32 7.49
CA LEU A 51 2.70 -10.59 7.14
C LEU A 51 2.27 -11.37 8.38
N ASP A 52 2.98 -11.18 9.50
CA ASP A 52 2.71 -11.86 10.78
C ASP A 52 1.50 -11.26 11.51
N GLU A 53 1.32 -9.94 11.40
CA GLU A 53 0.19 -9.21 11.97
C GLU A 53 -0.45 -8.30 10.89
N PRO A 54 -1.76 -7.99 10.96
CA PRO A 54 -2.43 -7.07 10.03
C PRO A 54 -2.03 -5.60 10.28
N ALA A 55 -0.73 -5.31 10.28
CA ALA A 55 -0.17 -3.99 10.49
C ALA A 55 0.19 -3.35 9.14
N PHE A 56 -0.53 -2.28 8.81
CA PHE A 56 -0.34 -1.51 7.58
C PHE A 56 0.23 -0.14 7.91
N LYS A 57 1.45 0.13 7.45
CA LYS A 57 2.10 1.44 7.59
C LYS A 57 2.24 2.10 6.23
N CYS A 58 1.74 3.32 6.12
CA CYS A 58 1.96 4.15 4.94
C CYS A 58 2.30 5.57 5.34
N SER A 59 3.26 6.21 4.66
CA SER A 59 3.63 7.60 4.90
C SER A 59 2.68 8.61 4.24
N CYS A 60 1.61 8.16 3.59
CA CYS A 60 0.68 9.07 2.93
C CYS A 60 -0.18 9.82 3.96
N PRO A 61 -0.60 11.07 3.69
CA PRO A 61 -1.42 11.87 4.61
C PRO A 61 -2.87 11.37 4.74
N SER A 62 -3.19 10.20 4.20
CA SER A 62 -4.54 9.65 4.25
C SER A 62 -4.87 9.20 5.67
N ARG A 63 -6.06 9.57 6.14
CA ARG A 63 -6.59 9.16 7.45
C ARG A 63 -7.34 7.82 7.42
N LYS A 64 -7.42 7.16 6.25
CA LYS A 64 -8.01 5.83 6.10
C LYS A 64 -6.92 4.77 6.21
N PHE A 65 -7.05 3.84 7.17
CA PHE A 65 -6.12 2.74 7.41
C PHE A 65 -6.87 1.40 7.38
N PRO A 66 -6.42 0.42 6.58
CA PRO A 66 -5.37 0.51 5.57
C PRO A 66 -5.73 1.48 4.42
N CYS A 67 -4.75 2.28 4.01
CA CYS A 67 -4.92 3.23 2.91
C CYS A 67 -4.83 2.49 1.56
N LYS A 68 -5.28 3.11 0.47
CA LYS A 68 -5.24 2.52 -0.89
C LYS A 68 -3.87 1.99 -1.35
N HIS A 69 -2.77 2.44 -0.75
CA HIS A 69 -1.43 1.98 -1.09
C HIS A 69 -1.00 0.73 -0.31
N ALA A 70 -1.70 0.39 0.77
CA ALA A 70 -1.43 -0.76 1.64
C ALA A 70 -2.58 -1.78 1.58
N LEU A 71 -3.29 -1.84 0.44
CA LEU A 71 -4.43 -2.72 0.14
C LEU A 71 -4.10 -3.74 -0.92
#